data_AF-A0A850H5R1-F1
#
_entry.id   AF-A0A850H5R1-F1
#
_cell.length_a   1.000
_cell.length_b   1.000
_cell.length_c   1.000
_cell.angle_alpha   90.00
_cell.angle_beta   90.00
_cell.angle_gamma   90.00
#
_symmetry.space_group_name_H-M   'P 1'
#
loop_
_entity.id
_entity.type
_entity.pdbx_description
1 polymer ?
#
loop_
_entity_poly.entity_id
_entity_poly.type
_entity_poly.pdbx_seq_one_letter_code
_entity_poly.pdbx_strand_id
1 'polypeptide(L)'
;MSAPAKTCATACLSPYHVPDAVRLKGIGCARYGEWLERQAQNCKRRDPVEHRRDIEEYRQAIHKAVEKSSGVDCYTGEPLEWNRLNHDRPKGGGQHNHRIMGHYPTVDHYYGTGRLEYRICCGSVNHAKGALDHQQFVELCRKVARRHEGWGKA
;
A
#
# COMPACT_ATOMS: atom_id res chain seq x y z
N MET A 1 -5.19 25.89 8.84
CA MET A 1 -4.40 25.50 10.01
C MET A 1 -3.56 24.29 9.61
N SER A 2 -2.27 24.47 9.33
CA SER A 2 -1.37 23.36 8.98
C SER A 2 -1.00 22.56 10.22
N ALA A 3 -1.11 21.24 10.15
CA ALA A 3 -0.59 20.34 11.17
C ALA A 3 0.95 20.50 11.27
N PRO A 4 1.54 20.39 12.47
CA PRO A 4 2.98 20.49 12.62
C PRO A 4 3.66 19.30 11.94
N ALA A 5 4.59 19.58 11.02
CA ALA A 5 5.46 18.57 10.44
C ALA A 5 6.27 17.93 11.57
N LYS A 6 5.92 16.68 11.94
CA LYS A 6 6.67 15.90 12.92
C LYS A 6 7.97 15.46 12.24
N THR A 7 9.03 16.21 12.53
CA THR A 7 10.29 16.17 11.80
C THR A 7 11.00 14.82 11.96
N CYS A 8 11.29 14.19 10.83
CA CYS A 8 12.41 13.26 10.68
C CYS A 8 13.70 13.92 11.20
N ALA A 9 14.67 13.15 11.69
CA ALA A 9 15.97 13.68 12.09
C ALA A 9 16.55 14.62 11.01
N THR A 10 17.36 15.59 11.44
CA THR A 10 17.79 16.84 10.77
C THR A 10 18.38 16.72 9.35
N ALA A 11 18.49 15.51 8.78
CA ALA A 11 19.04 15.21 7.46
C ALA A 11 18.00 14.79 6.41
N CYS A 12 16.69 14.92 6.68
CA CYS A 12 15.66 14.60 5.68
C CYS A 12 15.55 15.70 4.62
N LEU A 13 16.06 15.44 3.42
CA LEU A 13 15.95 16.33 2.25
C LEU A 13 14.69 16.10 1.41
N SER A 14 13.87 15.10 1.74
CA SER A 14 12.64 14.81 1.00
C SER A 14 11.49 15.72 1.44
N PRO A 15 10.67 16.25 0.52
CA PRO A 15 9.45 16.98 0.87
C PRO A 15 8.40 16.08 1.56
N TYR A 16 8.54 14.76 1.44
CA TYR A 16 7.69 13.76 2.07
C TYR A 16 8.43 13.07 3.22
N HIS A 17 8.30 13.63 4.42
CA HIS A 17 8.89 13.03 5.63
C HIS A 17 8.26 11.66 5.91
N VAL A 18 9.07 10.69 6.35
CA VAL A 18 8.56 9.38 6.73
C VAL A 18 7.56 9.50 7.90
N PRO A 19 6.33 8.98 7.79
CA PRO A 19 5.36 9.03 8.89
C PRO A 19 5.84 8.25 10.12
N ASP A 20 5.46 8.69 11.32
CA ASP A 20 5.91 8.09 12.59
C ASP A 20 5.67 6.59 12.68
N ALA A 21 4.50 6.11 12.24
CA ALA A 21 4.16 4.70 12.25
C ALA A 21 5.12 3.82 11.41
N VAL A 22 5.72 4.41 10.37
CA VAL A 22 6.72 3.75 9.52
C VAL A 22 8.13 3.99 10.08
N ARG A 23 8.40 5.19 10.58
CA ARG A 23 9.68 5.58 11.21
C ARG A 23 10.03 4.70 12.40
N LEU A 24 9.05 4.44 13.27
CA LEU A 24 9.20 3.59 14.46
C LEU A 24 9.50 2.12 14.11
N LYS A 25 9.33 1.72 12.84
CA LYS A 25 9.76 0.40 12.31
C LYS A 25 11.20 0.41 11.77
N GLY A 26 11.98 1.45 12.06
CA GLY A 26 13.38 1.57 11.65
C GLY A 26 13.59 2.10 10.23
N ILE A 27 12.57 2.73 9.64
CA ILE A 27 12.66 3.27 8.27
C ILE A 27 13.04 4.74 8.30
N GLY A 28 14.20 5.04 7.70
CA GLY A 28 14.67 6.42 7.50
C GLY A 28 14.05 7.09 6.27
N CYS A 29 14.16 8.42 6.24
CA CYS A 29 13.58 9.25 5.19
C CYS A 29 14.10 8.96 3.77
N ALA A 30 15.39 8.68 3.60
CA ALA A 30 15.96 8.33 2.29
C ALA A 30 15.30 7.07 1.71
N ARG A 31 15.26 5.98 2.50
CA ARG A 31 14.66 4.71 2.10
C ARG A 31 13.16 4.83 1.81
N TYR A 32 12.44 5.61 2.61
CA TYR A 32 11.03 5.91 2.37
C TYR A 32 10.83 6.71 1.07
N GLY A 33 11.65 7.74 0.82
CA GLY A 33 11.59 8.56 -0.39
C GLY A 33 11.83 7.75 -1.66
N GLU A 34 12.83 6.86 -1.66
CA GLU A 34 13.08 5.93 -2.78
C GLU A 34 11.88 5.00 -3.03
N TRP A 35 11.27 4.49 -1.96
CA TRP A 35 10.07 3.66 -2.09
C TRP A 35 8.92 4.46 -2.68
N LEU A 36 8.66 5.66 -2.15
CA LEU A 36 7.57 6.53 -2.59
C LEU A 36 7.72 6.87 -4.07
N GLU A 37 8.93 7.22 -4.51
CA GLU A 37 9.24 7.48 -5.92
C GLU A 37 8.92 6.28 -6.80
N ARG A 38 9.40 5.09 -6.43
CA ARG A 38 9.14 3.88 -7.22
C ARG A 38 7.65 3.53 -7.26
N GLN A 39 6.90 3.73 -6.17
CA GLN A 39 5.45 3.50 -6.19
C GLN A 39 4.73 4.52 -7.08
N ALA A 40 5.08 5.80 -6.97
CA ALA A 40 4.49 6.87 -7.77
C ALA A 40 4.70 6.63 -9.28
N GLN A 41 5.92 6.27 -9.69
CA GLN A 41 6.22 5.91 -11.08
C GLN A 41 5.43 4.69 -11.55
N ASN A 42 5.31 3.66 -10.71
CA ASN A 42 4.54 2.47 -11.03
C ASN A 42 3.05 2.75 -11.19
N CYS A 43 2.45 3.55 -10.31
CA CYS A 43 1.06 3.96 -10.44
C CYS A 43 0.85 4.77 -11.72
N LYS A 44 1.68 5.79 -11.97
CA LYS A 44 1.61 6.59 -13.20
C LYS A 44 1.74 5.76 -14.48
N ARG A 45 2.60 4.73 -14.49
CA ARG A 45 2.75 3.81 -15.63
C ARG A 45 1.52 2.94 -15.86
N ARG A 46 0.85 2.51 -14.79
CA ARG A 46 -0.36 1.67 -14.85
C ARG A 46 -1.60 2.46 -15.27
N ASP A 47 -1.63 3.75 -15.00
CA ASP A 47 -2.76 4.59 -15.41
C ASP A 47 -2.75 4.83 -16.94
N PRO A 48 -3.95 4.83 -17.56
CA PRO A 48 -4.10 5.18 -18.97
C PRO A 48 -3.54 6.57 -19.25
N VAL A 49 -2.93 6.76 -20.42
CA VAL A 49 -2.18 7.99 -20.78
C VAL A 49 -3.03 9.24 -20.61
N GLU A 50 -4.29 9.16 -21.02
CA GLU A 50 -5.29 10.22 -20.95
C GLU A 50 -5.72 10.59 -19.53
N HIS A 51 -5.47 9.71 -18.55
CA HIS A 51 -5.77 9.92 -17.13
C HIS A 51 -4.52 10.20 -16.28
N ARG A 52 -3.32 10.17 -16.87
CA ARG A 52 -2.07 10.37 -16.13
C ARG A 52 -2.00 11.77 -15.54
N ARG A 53 -1.59 11.83 -14.29
CA ARG A 53 -1.38 13.06 -13.52
C ARG A 53 0.10 13.45 -13.43
N ASP A 54 0.35 14.63 -12.85
CA ASP A 54 1.72 14.99 -12.51
C ASP A 54 2.29 14.00 -11.48
N ILE A 55 3.58 13.67 -11.56
CA ILE A 55 4.19 12.70 -10.65
C ILE A 55 4.08 13.12 -9.18
N GLU A 56 4.05 14.44 -8.92
CA GLU A 56 3.88 14.99 -7.59
C GLU A 56 2.50 14.70 -7.00
N GLU A 57 1.44 14.69 -7.83
CA GLU A 57 0.10 14.28 -7.39
C GLU A 57 0.10 12.82 -6.91
N TYR A 58 0.82 11.92 -7.61
CA TYR A 58 0.98 10.53 -7.18
C TYR A 58 1.72 10.41 -5.85
N ARG A 59 2.86 11.11 -5.69
CA ARG A 59 3.62 11.11 -4.43
C ARG A 59 2.75 11.60 -3.27
N GLN A 60 2.04 12.70 -3.47
CA GLN A 60 1.18 13.28 -2.44
C GLN A 60 0.04 12.32 -2.06
N ALA A 61 -0.62 11.72 -3.04
CA ALA A 61 -1.73 10.81 -2.79
C ALA A 61 -1.28 9.53 -2.09
N ILE A 62 -0.14 8.95 -2.50
CA ILE A 62 0.45 7.77 -1.86
C ILE A 62 0.90 8.11 -0.44
N HIS A 63 1.57 9.25 -0.24
CA HIS A 63 2.01 9.68 1.09
C HIS A 63 0.83 9.82 2.06
N LYS A 64 -0.25 10.49 1.64
CA LYS A 64 -1.50 10.56 2.41
C LYS A 64 -2.09 9.19 2.73
N ALA A 65 -1.98 8.23 1.80
CA ALA A 65 -2.43 6.86 2.05
C ALA A 65 -1.55 6.16 3.11
N VAL A 66 -0.24 6.39 3.12
CA VAL A 66 0.67 5.90 4.17
C VAL A 66 0.31 6.49 5.52
N GLU A 67 0.08 7.80 5.61
CA GLU A 67 -0.35 8.45 6.86
C GLU A 67 -1.65 7.84 7.38
N LYS A 68 -2.66 7.68 6.51
CA LYS A 68 -3.94 7.07 6.86
C LYS A 68 -3.80 5.61 7.31
N SER A 69 -2.89 4.85 6.68
CA SER A 69 -2.69 3.43 7.01
C SER A 69 -2.14 3.20 8.41
N SER A 70 -1.50 4.21 9.02
CA SER A 70 -0.85 4.07 10.34
C SER A 70 0.06 2.83 10.45
N GLY A 71 0.66 2.42 9.35
CA GLY A 71 1.59 1.30 9.29
C GLY A 71 0.96 -0.09 9.20
N VAL A 72 -0.36 -0.20 9.06
CA VAL A 72 -1.09 -1.47 8.94
C VAL A 72 -1.73 -1.64 7.56
N ASP A 73 -2.13 -2.87 7.25
CA ASP A 73 -2.93 -3.20 6.08
C ASP A 73 -4.34 -2.60 6.23
N CYS A 74 -4.79 -1.83 5.24
CA CYS A 74 -6.08 -1.15 5.31
C CYS A 74 -7.30 -2.09 5.23
N TYR A 75 -7.14 -3.33 4.76
CA TYR A 75 -8.22 -4.31 4.61
C TYR A 75 -8.28 -5.28 5.79
N THR A 76 -7.13 -5.68 6.34
CA THR A 76 -7.07 -6.68 7.42
C THR A 76 -6.77 -6.06 8.79
N GLY A 77 -6.20 -4.85 8.83
CA GLY A 77 -5.71 -4.22 10.06
C GLY A 77 -4.39 -4.82 10.58
N GLU A 78 -3.80 -5.77 9.86
CA GLU A 78 -2.57 -6.43 10.28
C GLU A 78 -1.32 -5.54 10.06
N PRO A 79 -0.29 -5.66 10.92
CA PRO A 79 0.96 -4.92 10.72
C PRO A 79 1.63 -5.23 9.38
N LEU A 80 2.14 -4.18 8.73
CA LEU A 80 2.96 -4.34 7.51
C LEU A 80 4.46 -4.41 7.84
N GLU A 81 5.19 -5.18 7.05
CA GLU A 81 6.64 -5.35 7.13
C GLU A 81 7.36 -4.20 6.41
N TRP A 82 7.31 -2.99 6.98
CA TRP A 82 7.96 -1.81 6.42
C TRP A 82 9.49 -1.92 6.31
N ASN A 83 10.13 -2.84 7.06
CA ASN A 83 11.53 -3.21 6.85
C ASN A 83 11.79 -3.87 5.49
N ARG A 84 10.74 -4.24 4.74
CA ARG A 84 10.82 -4.85 3.41
C ARG A 84 10.45 -3.90 2.26
N LEU A 85 10.56 -2.59 2.47
CA LEU A 85 10.51 -1.62 1.37
C LEU A 85 11.58 -1.93 0.33
N ASN A 86 11.20 -1.84 -0.94
CA ASN A 86 12.12 -1.93 -2.10
C ASN A 86 12.67 -3.33 -2.40
N HIS A 87 12.16 -4.37 -1.75
CA HIS A 87 12.53 -5.73 -2.14
C HIS A 87 12.07 -6.02 -3.57
N ASP A 88 12.95 -6.64 -4.34
CA ASP A 88 12.63 -7.09 -5.68
C ASP A 88 11.44 -8.04 -5.65
N ARG A 89 10.49 -7.80 -6.56
CA ARG A 89 9.42 -8.76 -6.77
C ARG A 89 10.06 -10.02 -7.37
N PRO A 90 9.80 -11.21 -6.80
CA PRO A 90 10.35 -12.44 -7.37
C PRO A 90 9.94 -12.57 -8.84
N LYS A 91 10.91 -12.90 -9.70
CA LYS A 91 10.69 -13.06 -11.15
C LYS A 91 9.89 -14.34 -11.39
N GLY A 92 8.65 -14.23 -11.86
CA GLY A 92 7.76 -15.37 -12.17
C GLY A 92 6.29 -15.13 -11.80
N GLY A 93 5.48 -16.18 -11.82
CA GLY A 93 4.09 -16.19 -11.31
C GLY A 93 3.85 -17.36 -10.35
N GLY A 94 2.77 -17.30 -9.55
CA GLY A 94 2.29 -18.44 -8.74
C GLY A 94 2.31 -18.26 -7.21
N GLN A 95 1.93 -19.31 -6.48
CA GLN A 95 1.83 -19.35 -5.00
C GLN A 95 3.13 -18.94 -4.28
N HIS A 96 4.29 -19.25 -4.87
CA HIS A 96 5.59 -18.90 -4.31
C HIS A 96 5.77 -17.37 -4.21
N ASN A 97 5.36 -16.65 -5.26
CA ASN A 97 5.41 -15.19 -5.26
C ASN A 97 4.42 -14.60 -4.27
N HIS A 98 3.23 -15.20 -4.11
CA HIS A 98 2.24 -14.78 -3.12
C HIS A 98 2.73 -14.91 -1.67
N ARG A 99 3.45 -16.00 -1.35
CA ARG A 99 4.11 -16.21 -0.05
C ARG A 99 5.30 -15.28 0.17
N ILE A 100 6.15 -15.08 -0.85
CA ILE A 100 7.31 -14.19 -0.76
C ILE A 100 6.88 -12.73 -0.62
N MET A 101 5.84 -12.34 -1.35
CA MET A 101 5.16 -11.08 -1.21
C MET A 101 4.75 -10.92 0.27
N GLY A 102 3.86 -11.73 0.81
CA GLY A 102 3.55 -11.68 2.25
C GLY A 102 3.14 -10.27 2.71
N HIS A 103 3.66 -9.82 3.87
CA HIS A 103 3.23 -8.59 4.56
C HIS A 103 3.95 -7.29 4.15
N TYR A 104 4.79 -7.30 3.11
CA TYR A 104 5.40 -6.08 2.57
C TYR A 104 4.35 -5.03 2.14
N PRO A 105 4.61 -3.74 2.41
CA PRO A 105 3.69 -2.66 2.05
C PRO A 105 3.65 -2.41 0.55
N THR A 106 2.43 -2.36 0.01
CA THR A 106 2.12 -2.04 -1.39
C THR A 106 1.04 -0.98 -1.50
N VAL A 107 0.87 -0.46 -2.71
CA VAL A 107 -0.16 0.53 -3.05
C VAL A 107 -1.25 -0.16 -3.87
N ASP A 108 -2.48 -0.16 -3.37
CA ASP A 108 -3.69 -0.52 -4.12
C ASP A 108 -4.36 0.74 -4.66
N HIS A 109 -4.78 0.68 -5.93
CA HIS A 109 -5.54 1.76 -6.56
C HIS A 109 -7.01 1.60 -6.16
N TYR A 110 -7.52 2.58 -5.41
CA TYR A 110 -8.91 2.57 -4.97
C TYR A 110 -9.78 3.31 -6.00
N TYR A 111 -10.45 2.54 -6.84
CA TYR A 111 -11.35 3.07 -7.86
C TYR A 111 -12.72 3.45 -7.26
N GLY A 112 -13.42 4.39 -7.90
CA GLY A 112 -14.80 4.74 -7.57
C GLY A 112 -15.01 6.15 -6.99
N THR A 113 -13.95 6.92 -6.78
CA THR A 113 -14.07 8.30 -6.26
C THR A 113 -13.80 9.38 -7.30
N GLY A 114 -13.41 9.00 -8.53
CA GLY A 114 -13.00 9.92 -9.60
C GLY A 114 -11.74 10.73 -9.26
N ARG A 115 -11.03 10.34 -8.19
CA ARG A 115 -9.83 11.01 -7.67
C ARG A 115 -8.69 10.02 -7.61
N LEU A 116 -7.47 10.56 -7.55
CA LEU A 116 -6.27 9.79 -7.30
C LEU A 116 -6.25 9.33 -5.84
N GLU A 117 -6.84 8.17 -5.56
CA GLU A 117 -6.98 7.63 -4.22
C GLU A 117 -6.33 6.25 -4.10
N TYR A 118 -5.53 6.12 -3.04
CA TYR A 118 -4.78 4.92 -2.77
C TYR A 118 -5.08 4.36 -1.39
N ARG A 119 -4.81 3.07 -1.27
CA ARG A 119 -4.87 2.29 -0.04
C ARG A 119 -3.55 1.55 0.13
N ILE A 120 -3.03 1.50 1.36
CA ILE A 120 -1.83 0.74 1.67
C ILE A 120 -2.25 -0.62 2.21
N CYS A 121 -1.77 -1.67 1.56
CA CYS A 121 -2.06 -3.04 1.94
C CYS A 121 -0.85 -3.93 1.67
N CYS A 122 -0.83 -5.11 2.28
CA CYS A 122 0.13 -6.12 1.98
C CYS A 122 -0.09 -6.65 0.57
N GLY A 123 0.99 -7.07 -0.09
CA GLY A 123 0.86 -7.45 -1.49
C GLY A 123 0.17 -8.79 -1.72
N SER A 124 0.03 -9.66 -0.71
CA SER A 124 -0.85 -10.83 -0.82
C SER A 124 -2.32 -10.39 -0.95
N VAL A 125 -2.78 -9.47 -0.10
CA VAL A 125 -4.13 -8.89 -0.19
C VAL A 125 -4.31 -8.13 -1.51
N ASN A 126 -3.35 -7.29 -1.91
CA ASN A 126 -3.41 -6.56 -3.19
C ASN A 126 -3.52 -7.52 -4.39
N HIS A 127 -2.76 -8.62 -4.37
CA HIS A 127 -2.83 -9.64 -5.41
C HIS A 127 -4.18 -10.35 -5.43
N ALA A 128 -4.71 -10.75 -4.27
CA ALA A 128 -6.01 -11.39 -4.17
C ALA A 128 -7.16 -10.47 -4.63
N LYS A 129 -7.07 -9.18 -4.29
CA LYS A 129 -8.03 -8.16 -4.72
C LYS A 129 -7.92 -7.84 -6.21
N GLY A 130 -6.77 -8.01 -6.87
CA GLY A 130 -6.46 -7.40 -8.17
C GLY A 130 -7.45 -7.64 -9.32
N ALA A 131 -8.27 -8.71 -9.27
CA ALA A 131 -9.32 -9.00 -10.26
C ALA A 131 -10.70 -8.40 -9.90
N LEU A 132 -10.82 -7.76 -8.75
CA LEU A 132 -12.07 -7.33 -8.12
C LEU A 132 -11.99 -5.86 -7.68
N ASP A 133 -13.11 -5.16 -7.75
CA ASP A 133 -13.26 -3.89 -7.02
C ASP A 133 -13.39 -4.12 -5.51
N HIS A 134 -13.43 -3.04 -4.73
CA HIS A 134 -13.52 -3.13 -3.27
C HIS A 134 -14.78 -3.84 -2.78
N GLN A 135 -15.95 -3.55 -3.37
CA GLN A 135 -17.20 -4.15 -2.93
C GLN A 135 -17.28 -5.63 -3.30
N GLN A 136 -16.84 -5.97 -4.51
CA GLN A 136 -16.72 -7.35 -4.98
C GLN A 136 -15.78 -8.17 -4.10
N PHE A 137 -14.62 -7.60 -3.72
CA PHE A 137 -13.67 -8.27 -2.84
C PHE A 137 -14.25 -8.53 -1.45
N VAL A 138 -14.91 -7.52 -0.85
CA VAL A 138 -15.55 -7.67 0.47
C VAL A 138 -16.68 -8.70 0.42
N GLU A 139 -17.52 -8.68 -0.62
CA GLU A 139 -18.60 -9.65 -0.75
C GLU A 139 -18.07 -11.08 -0.95
N LEU A 140 -16.99 -11.26 -1.70
CA LEU A 140 -16.31 -12.55 -1.81
C LEU A 140 -15.79 -13.02 -0.45
N CYS A 141 -15.12 -12.15 0.31
CA CYS A 141 -14.63 -12.48 1.64
C CYS A 141 -15.76 -12.93 2.58
N ARG A 142 -16.92 -12.25 2.55
CA ARG A 142 -18.10 -12.63 3.33
C ARG A 142 -18.67 -13.98 2.91
N LYS A 143 -18.76 -14.26 1.60
CA LYS A 143 -19.22 -15.57 1.09
C LYS A 143 -18.31 -16.70 1.56
N VAL A 144 -16.99 -16.52 1.50
CA VAL A 144 -16.00 -17.48 1.99
C VAL A 144 -16.14 -17.68 3.50
N ALA A 145 -16.15 -16.60 4.29
CA ALA A 145 -16.29 -16.68 5.73
C ALA A 145 -17.56 -17.45 6.15
N ARG A 146 -18.73 -17.10 5.60
CA ARG A 146 -20.00 -17.81 5.86
C ARG A 146 -19.94 -19.30 5.53
N ARG A 147 -19.27 -19.68 4.43
CA ARG A 147 -19.12 -21.09 4.03
C ARG A 147 -18.25 -21.87 5.03
N HIS A 148 -17.22 -21.24 5.56
CA HIS A 148 -16.20 -21.83 6.43
C HIS A 148 -16.55 -21.81 7.92
N GLU A 149 -17.43 -20.91 8.38
CA GLU A 149 -18.01 -20.97 9.74
C GLU A 149 -18.68 -22.34 10.02
N GLY A 150 -19.09 -23.07 8.96
CA GLY A 150 -19.61 -24.43 9.03
C GLY A 150 -18.60 -25.56 8.82
N TRP A 151 -17.31 -25.28 8.57
CA TRP A 151 -16.28 -26.32 8.32
C TRP A 151 -15.53 -26.77 9.59
N GLY A 152 -15.55 -25.98 10.67
CA GLY A 152 -14.94 -26.35 11.95
C GLY A 152 -15.87 -27.11 12.92
N LYS A 153 -17.05 -27.57 12.44
CA LYS A 153 -18.05 -28.30 13.23
C LYS A 153 -18.31 -29.72 12.67
N ALA A 154 -17.28 -30.36 12.13
CA ALA A 154 -17.31 -31.78 11.75
C ALA A 154 -16.33 -32.55 12.64
#